data_AF-A0AAP3E4K5-F1
#
_entry.id   AF-A0AAP3E4K5-F1
#
_cell.length_a   1.000
_cell.length_b   1.000
_cell.length_c   1.000
_cell.angle_alpha   90.00
_cell.angle_beta   90.00
_cell.angle_gamma   90.00
#
_symmetry.space_group_name_H-M   'P 1'
#
loop_
_entity.id
_entity.type
_entity.pdbx_description
1 polymer ?
#
loop_
_entity_poly.entity_id
_entity_poly.type
_entity_poly.pdbx_seq_one_letter_code
_entity_poly.pdbx_strand_id
1 'polypeptide(L)'
;MRNLDETDLKILSMLAENARQPFSEIGDEVDLSGPAVSDRVTRLQEAGIINHFTIDVNRSQLRAGIPVLIQVELPSGSHEPARELVRDSDGVEHVFVTSEGDIWFYARVEAQNVRVWVESLFDEIEPIDYTVTLIDDVEWTPSVEGVEFALTCAECSNTVDNEGETTRIDGEIYHFCCPSCLARFEERYRRLEEGA
;
A
#
# COMPACT_ATOMS: atom_id res chain seq x y z
N MET A 1 1.94 24.51 -0.94
CA MET A 1 2.14 23.45 -1.96
C MET A 1 0.81 23.29 -2.71
N ARG A 2 0.79 23.05 -4.03
CA ARG A 2 -0.48 22.76 -4.75
C ARG A 2 -1.01 21.38 -4.36
N ASN A 3 -2.31 21.29 -4.08
CA ASN A 3 -3.01 20.04 -3.77
C ASN A 3 -2.88 19.03 -4.90
N LEU A 4 -3.05 17.77 -4.52
CA LEU A 4 -3.16 16.65 -5.46
C LEU A 4 -4.38 16.90 -6.35
N ASP A 5 -4.18 16.76 -7.65
CA ASP A 5 -5.18 17.12 -8.66
C ASP A 5 -5.41 15.99 -9.67
N GLU A 6 -6.34 16.20 -10.61
CA GLU A 6 -6.64 15.22 -11.66
C GLU A 6 -5.42 14.87 -12.53
N THR A 7 -4.44 15.78 -12.63
CA THR A 7 -3.19 15.50 -13.35
C THR A 7 -2.38 14.44 -12.62
N ASP A 8 -2.32 14.49 -11.28
CA ASP A 8 -1.64 13.47 -10.49
C ASP A 8 -2.32 12.10 -10.62
N LEU A 9 -3.65 12.04 -10.68
CA LEU A 9 -4.38 10.78 -10.96
C LEU A 9 -4.05 10.23 -12.35
N LYS A 10 -3.96 11.09 -13.38
CA LYS A 10 -3.59 10.66 -14.73
C LYS A 10 -2.13 10.20 -14.80
N ILE A 11 -1.21 10.85 -14.08
CA ILE A 11 0.16 10.38 -13.95
C ILE A 11 0.19 9.00 -13.27
N LEU A 12 -0.58 8.80 -12.19
CA LEU A 12 -0.68 7.51 -11.50
C LEU A 12 -1.21 6.41 -12.42
N SER A 13 -2.24 6.66 -13.22
CA SER A 13 -2.80 5.65 -14.14
C SER A 13 -1.79 5.21 -15.19
N MET A 14 -1.06 6.16 -15.77
CA MET A 14 -0.03 5.88 -16.76
C MET A 14 1.15 5.10 -16.16
N LEU A 15 1.55 5.43 -14.92
CA LEU A 15 2.60 4.70 -14.21
C LEU A 15 2.15 3.32 -13.71
N ALA A 16 0.87 3.15 -13.38
CA ALA A 16 0.30 1.86 -12.99
C ALA A 16 0.30 0.88 -14.18
N GLU A 17 0.05 1.37 -15.39
CA GLU A 17 0.16 0.59 -16.62
C GLU A 17 1.63 0.32 -17.00
N ASN A 18 2.49 1.35 -16.95
CA ASN A 18 3.91 1.21 -17.27
C ASN A 18 4.77 2.16 -16.44
N ALA A 19 5.30 1.65 -15.32
CA ALA A 19 6.18 2.40 -14.43
C ALA A 19 7.49 2.87 -15.08
N ARG A 20 7.87 2.33 -16.25
CA ARG A 20 9.07 2.73 -16.99
C ARG A 20 8.81 3.77 -18.07
N GLN A 21 7.57 4.24 -18.22
CA GLN A 21 7.24 5.23 -19.22
C GLN A 21 8.05 6.52 -19.01
N PRO A 22 8.72 7.05 -20.05
CA PRO A 22 9.50 8.28 -19.93
C PRO A 22 8.63 9.45 -19.45
N PHE A 23 9.11 10.21 -18.47
CA PHE A 23 8.38 11.37 -17.95
C PHE A 23 8.11 12.44 -19.01
N SER A 24 8.91 12.51 -20.09
CA SER A 24 8.60 13.36 -21.23
C SER A 24 7.33 12.94 -21.95
N GLU A 25 7.14 11.64 -22.17
CA GLU A 25 5.94 11.10 -22.84
C GLU A 25 4.70 11.24 -21.93
N ILE A 26 4.87 11.02 -20.63
CA ILE A 26 3.81 11.34 -19.66
C ILE A 26 3.47 12.84 -19.71
N GLY A 27 4.49 13.69 -19.78
CA GLY A 27 4.35 15.14 -19.86
C GLY A 27 3.55 15.59 -21.08
N ASP A 28 3.83 15.00 -22.25
CA ASP A 28 3.11 15.28 -23.49
C ASP A 28 1.60 14.96 -23.37
N GLU A 29 1.23 13.92 -22.62
CA GLU A 29 -0.17 13.51 -22.40
C GLU A 29 -0.91 14.33 -21.33
N VAL A 30 -0.18 15.01 -20.44
CA VAL A 30 -0.76 15.79 -19.33
C VAL A 30 -0.45 17.28 -19.40
N ASP A 31 0.02 17.76 -20.55
CA ASP A 31 0.39 19.15 -20.81
C ASP A 31 1.45 19.71 -19.82
N LEU A 32 2.44 18.88 -19.46
CA LEU A 32 3.54 19.24 -18.56
C LEU A 32 4.90 18.95 -19.18
N SER A 33 5.95 19.60 -18.68
CA SER A 33 7.32 19.22 -19.00
C SER A 33 7.73 17.95 -18.26
N GLY A 34 8.66 17.17 -18.82
CA GLY A 34 9.21 15.99 -18.13
C GLY A 34 9.73 16.27 -16.70
N PRO A 35 10.45 17.37 -16.45
CA PRO A 35 10.83 17.76 -15.08
C PRO A 35 9.63 18.02 -14.17
N ALA A 36 8.55 18.65 -14.67
CA ALA A 36 7.35 18.90 -13.86
C ALA A 36 6.62 17.59 -13.50
N VAL A 37 6.61 16.60 -14.39
CA VAL A 37 6.11 15.25 -14.08
C VAL A 37 7.00 14.58 -13.03
N SER A 38 8.32 14.67 -13.18
CA SER A 38 9.27 14.11 -12.20
C SER A 38 9.04 14.66 -10.79
N ASP A 39 8.83 15.97 -10.67
CA ASP A 39 8.54 16.63 -9.40
C ASP A 39 7.22 16.13 -8.80
N ARG A 40 6.16 15.96 -9.62
CA ARG A 40 4.87 15.39 -9.17
C ARG A 40 5.00 13.95 -8.69
N VAL A 41 5.70 13.09 -9.44
CA VAL A 41 5.95 11.69 -9.04
C VAL A 41 6.70 11.63 -7.71
N THR A 42 7.74 12.47 -7.55
CA THR A 42 8.49 12.57 -6.29
C THR A 42 7.56 12.95 -5.13
N ARG A 43 6.67 13.94 -5.34
CA ARG A 43 5.69 14.34 -4.32
C ARG A 43 4.69 13.23 -3.98
N LEU A 44 4.24 12.45 -4.96
CA LEU A 44 3.36 11.30 -4.75
C LEU A 44 4.04 10.21 -3.92
N GLN A 45 5.34 10.00 -4.12
CA GLN A 45 6.14 9.09 -3.28
C GLN A 45 6.30 9.63 -1.87
N GLU A 46 6.68 10.91 -1.72
CA GLU A 46 6.83 11.55 -0.41
C GLU A 46 5.52 11.59 0.39
N ALA A 47 4.37 11.63 -0.29
CA ALA A 47 3.04 11.59 0.31
C ALA A 47 2.56 10.15 0.62
N GLY A 48 3.36 9.11 0.34
CA GLY A 48 2.98 7.72 0.57
C GLY A 48 1.90 7.18 -0.38
N ILE A 49 1.56 7.93 -1.43
CA ILE A 49 0.58 7.48 -2.44
C ILE A 49 1.23 6.46 -3.37
N ILE A 50 2.47 6.73 -3.79
CA ILE A 50 3.31 5.73 -4.45
C ILE A 50 4.21 5.12 -3.37
N ASN A 51 3.86 3.90 -2.94
CA ASN A 51 4.64 3.17 -1.95
C ASN A 51 6.00 2.70 -2.51
N HIS A 52 6.01 2.17 -3.73
CA HIS A 52 7.20 1.66 -4.39
C HIS A 52 6.97 1.46 -5.89
N PHE A 53 8.06 1.28 -6.64
CA PHE A 53 8.04 0.79 -8.01
C PHE A 53 8.50 -0.66 -8.03
N THR A 54 7.70 -1.54 -8.60
CA THR A 54 8.00 -2.98 -8.71
C THR A 54 7.76 -3.47 -10.14
N ILE A 55 8.07 -4.74 -10.39
CA ILE A 55 7.81 -5.42 -11.65
C ILE A 55 6.78 -6.53 -11.42
N ASP A 56 5.87 -6.68 -12.37
CA ASP A 56 5.07 -7.89 -12.48
C ASP A 56 5.86 -8.97 -13.21
N VAL A 57 5.97 -10.13 -12.57
CA VAL A 57 6.81 -11.23 -13.03
C VAL A 57 5.89 -12.38 -13.37
N ASN A 58 5.95 -12.82 -14.64
CA ASN A 58 5.27 -14.04 -15.04
C ASN A 58 5.91 -15.26 -14.34
N ARG A 59 5.34 -15.62 -13.18
CA ARG A 59 5.84 -16.70 -12.32
C ARG A 59 5.70 -18.08 -12.97
N SER A 60 4.81 -18.28 -13.95
CA SER A 60 4.70 -19.55 -14.70
C SER A 60 5.99 -19.90 -15.46
N GLN A 61 6.81 -18.89 -15.77
CA GLN A 61 8.09 -19.04 -16.45
C GLN A 61 9.25 -19.29 -15.49
N LEU A 62 9.01 -19.19 -14.17
CA LEU A 62 9.99 -19.47 -13.14
C LEU A 62 9.71 -20.84 -12.54
N ARG A 63 10.77 -21.54 -12.10
CA ARG A 63 10.61 -22.72 -11.24
C ARG A 63 10.21 -22.26 -9.84
N ALA A 64 8.98 -21.79 -9.70
CA ALA A 64 8.38 -21.42 -8.44
C ALA A 64 7.35 -22.49 -8.08
N GLY A 65 7.11 -22.70 -6.79
CA GLY A 65 6.12 -23.65 -6.30
C GLY A 65 4.71 -23.43 -6.84
N ILE A 66 3.78 -24.29 -6.45
CA ILE A 66 2.37 -24.11 -6.79
C ILE A 66 1.81 -22.90 -6.03
N PRO A 67 1.00 -22.06 -6.69
CA PRO A 67 0.35 -20.96 -6.01
C PRO A 67 -0.78 -21.48 -5.12
N VAL A 68 -0.81 -21.00 -3.89
CA VAL A 68 -1.80 -21.38 -2.88
C VAL A 68 -2.36 -20.13 -2.21
N LEU A 69 -3.65 -20.16 -1.94
CA LEU A 69 -4.30 -19.23 -1.03
C LEU A 69 -4.58 -19.97 0.28
N ILE A 70 -4.08 -19.42 1.38
CA ILE A 70 -4.21 -20.01 2.70
C ILE A 70 -5.01 -19.07 3.58
N GLN A 71 -6.00 -19.62 4.26
CA GLN A 71 -6.83 -18.92 5.23
C GLN A 71 -6.51 -19.51 6.60
N VAL A 72 -6.18 -18.65 7.56
CA VAL A 72 -5.82 -19.05 8.93
C VAL A 72 -6.78 -18.39 9.90
N GLU A 73 -7.48 -19.22 10.67
CA GLU A 73 -8.29 -18.82 11.80
C GLU A 73 -7.38 -18.77 13.03
N LEU A 74 -7.28 -17.57 13.63
CA LEU A 74 -6.36 -17.34 14.74
C LEU A 74 -7.10 -17.19 16.07
N PRO A 75 -6.54 -17.73 17.17
CA PRO A 75 -7.04 -17.43 18.49
C PRO A 75 -6.90 -15.93 18.82
N SER A 76 -7.78 -15.42 19.69
CA SER A 76 -7.78 -14.03 20.10
C SER A 76 -6.43 -13.60 20.67
N GLY A 77 -5.86 -12.51 20.16
CA GLY A 77 -4.58 -11.95 20.62
C GLY A 77 -3.35 -12.42 19.85
N SER A 78 -3.47 -13.40 18.93
CA SER A 78 -2.34 -13.92 18.15
C SER A 78 -2.16 -13.24 16.78
N HIS A 79 -2.92 -12.19 16.49
CA HIS A 79 -3.06 -11.65 15.13
C HIS A 79 -1.79 -10.92 14.66
N GLU A 80 -1.23 -10.02 15.48
CA GLU A 80 -0.04 -9.27 15.08
C GLU A 80 1.21 -10.17 14.93
N PRO A 81 1.53 -11.07 15.89
CA PRO A 81 2.65 -11.99 15.73
C PRO A 81 2.50 -12.91 14.50
N ALA A 82 1.29 -13.43 14.26
CA ALA A 82 1.01 -14.27 13.10
C ALA A 82 1.19 -13.49 11.78
N ARG A 83 0.76 -12.22 11.74
CA ARG A 83 0.91 -11.36 10.57
C ARG A 83 2.36 -11.10 10.23
N GLU A 84 3.20 -10.83 11.23
CA GLU A 84 4.64 -10.62 11.03
C GLU A 84 5.31 -11.89 10.51
N LEU A 85 5.03 -13.05 11.12
CA LEU A 85 5.56 -14.34 10.68
C LEU A 85 5.21 -14.64 9.22
N VAL A 86 3.93 -14.46 8.85
CA VAL A 86 3.47 -14.70 7.48
C VAL A 86 4.14 -13.74 6.49
N ARG A 87 4.24 -12.44 6.82
CA ARG A 87 4.87 -11.44 5.95
C ARG A 87 6.33 -11.78 5.65
N ASP A 88 7.07 -12.23 6.65
CA ASP A 88 8.51 -12.46 6.55
C ASP A 88 8.85 -13.87 6.01
N SER A 89 7.84 -14.68 5.73
CA SER A 89 8.01 -16.05 5.24
C SER A 89 8.35 -16.10 3.75
N ASP A 90 9.36 -16.90 3.42
CA ASP A 90 9.77 -17.14 2.04
C ASP A 90 8.62 -17.74 1.22
N GLY A 91 8.35 -17.12 0.08
CA GLY A 91 7.32 -17.56 -0.86
C GLY A 91 5.95 -16.92 -0.63
N VAL A 92 5.73 -16.18 0.46
CA VAL A 92 4.54 -15.34 0.64
C VAL A 92 4.68 -14.08 -0.22
N GLU A 93 3.68 -13.80 -1.05
CA GLU A 93 3.67 -12.61 -1.92
C GLU A 93 2.64 -11.57 -1.46
N HIS A 94 1.53 -12.01 -0.84
CA HIS A 94 0.49 -11.12 -0.33
C HIS A 94 -0.07 -11.61 1.00
N VAL A 95 -0.31 -10.67 1.91
CA VAL A 95 -0.99 -10.91 3.19
C VAL A 95 -2.20 -9.99 3.28
N PHE A 96 -3.34 -10.57 3.62
CA PHE A 96 -4.63 -9.91 3.79
C PHE A 96 -5.11 -10.16 5.22
N VAL A 97 -5.70 -9.13 5.82
CA VAL A 97 -6.35 -9.23 7.12
C VAL A 97 -7.83 -8.95 6.89
N THR A 98 -8.69 -9.89 7.29
CA THR A 98 -10.14 -9.73 7.16
C THR A 98 -10.67 -8.78 8.24
N SER A 99 -11.90 -8.29 8.08
CA SER A 99 -12.57 -7.50 9.12
C SER A 99 -12.79 -8.27 10.43
N GLU A 100 -12.79 -9.60 10.36
CA GLU A 100 -12.95 -10.49 11.51
C GLU A 100 -11.61 -10.77 12.22
N GLY A 101 -10.49 -10.35 11.62
CA GLY A 101 -9.14 -10.49 12.16
C GLY A 101 -8.36 -11.68 11.59
N ASP A 102 -8.98 -12.51 10.75
CA ASP A 102 -8.32 -13.65 10.13
C ASP A 102 -7.23 -13.21 9.17
N ILE A 103 -6.22 -14.08 9.02
CA ILE A 103 -5.12 -13.84 8.09
C ILE A 103 -5.30 -14.74 6.89
N TRP A 104 -5.39 -14.11 5.72
CA TRP A 104 -5.34 -14.81 4.44
C TRP A 104 -4.05 -14.43 3.77
N PHE A 105 -3.38 -15.37 3.14
CA PHE A 105 -2.18 -15.05 2.41
C PHE A 105 -2.02 -15.90 1.17
N TYR A 106 -1.45 -15.27 0.16
CA TYR A 106 -1.12 -15.91 -1.11
C TYR A 106 0.38 -16.18 -1.13
N ALA A 107 0.73 -17.44 -1.40
CA ALA A 107 2.10 -17.91 -1.42
C ALA A 107 2.37 -18.86 -2.58
N ARG A 108 3.64 -19.05 -2.92
CA ARG A 108 4.10 -20.12 -3.82
C ARG A 108 4.96 -21.10 -3.06
N VAL A 109 4.46 -22.33 -2.92
CA VAL A 109 5.06 -23.35 -2.05
C VAL A 109 5.31 -24.62 -2.86
N GLU A 110 6.34 -25.38 -2.51
CA GLU A 110 6.56 -26.69 -3.12
C GLU A 110 5.35 -27.60 -2.87
N ALA A 111 4.79 -28.16 -3.96
CA ALA A 111 3.51 -28.87 -3.93
C ALA A 111 3.43 -30.00 -2.89
N GLN A 112 4.55 -30.67 -2.64
CA GLN A 112 4.60 -31.81 -1.72
C GLN A 112 4.63 -31.40 -0.24
N ASN A 113 4.84 -30.11 0.05
CA ASN A 113 5.18 -29.62 1.39
C ASN A 113 4.24 -28.52 1.92
N VAL A 114 3.15 -28.18 1.24
CA VAL A 114 2.27 -27.06 1.64
C VAL A 114 1.81 -27.20 3.09
N ARG A 115 1.31 -28.38 3.48
CA ARG A 115 0.83 -28.67 4.84
C ARG A 115 1.94 -28.47 5.88
N VAL A 116 3.09 -29.10 5.66
CA VAL A 116 4.25 -29.05 6.57
C VAL A 116 4.76 -27.62 6.69
N TRP A 117 4.78 -26.88 5.60
CA TRP A 117 5.21 -25.50 5.57
C TRP A 117 4.27 -24.57 6.36
N VAL A 118 2.95 -24.72 6.18
CA VAL A 118 1.97 -23.95 6.97
C VAL A 118 2.09 -24.28 8.45
N GLU A 119 2.16 -25.56 8.81
CA GLU A 119 2.32 -25.97 10.22
C GLU A 119 3.58 -25.35 10.83
N SER A 120 4.73 -25.44 10.13
CA SER A 120 5.99 -24.84 10.59
C SER A 120 5.96 -23.31 10.75
N LEU A 121 5.09 -22.62 10.02
CA LEU A 121 4.95 -21.16 10.12
C LEU A 121 4.26 -20.73 11.42
N PHE A 122 3.44 -21.62 11.99
CA PHE A 122 2.61 -21.34 13.16
C PHE A 122 2.91 -22.27 14.34
N ASP A 123 4.06 -22.94 14.37
CA ASP A 123 4.48 -23.83 15.46
C ASP A 123 4.43 -23.14 16.84
N GLU A 124 4.65 -21.82 16.91
CA GLU A 124 4.60 -21.03 18.16
C GLU A 124 3.19 -20.48 18.48
N ILE A 125 2.23 -20.68 17.58
CA ILE A 125 0.87 -20.13 17.64
C ILE A 125 -0.12 -21.30 17.51
N GLU A 126 -0.10 -22.24 18.44
CA GLU A 126 -1.07 -23.35 18.46
C GLU A 126 -2.18 -23.14 19.49
N PRO A 127 -3.43 -23.53 19.19
CA PRO A 127 -3.88 -24.17 17.93
C PRO A 127 -4.20 -23.14 16.83
N ILE A 128 -3.95 -23.53 15.57
CA ILE A 128 -4.53 -22.88 14.39
C ILE A 128 -5.42 -23.84 13.60
N ASP A 129 -6.50 -23.31 13.06
CA ASP A 129 -7.25 -23.96 11.98
C ASP A 129 -6.92 -23.24 10.66
N TYR A 130 -6.71 -24.00 9.59
CA TYR A 130 -6.39 -23.42 8.30
C TYR A 130 -6.96 -24.18 7.11
N THR A 131 -7.24 -23.45 6.04
CA THR A 131 -7.67 -23.99 4.75
C THR A 131 -6.65 -23.65 3.68
N VAL A 132 -6.28 -24.64 2.86
CA VAL A 132 -5.40 -24.47 1.70
C VAL A 132 -6.22 -24.60 0.42
N THR A 133 -6.19 -23.58 -0.43
CA THR A 133 -6.78 -23.59 -1.77
C THR A 133 -5.68 -23.53 -2.81
N LEU A 134 -5.65 -24.49 -3.73
CA LEU A 134 -4.75 -24.44 -4.89
C LEU A 134 -5.30 -23.45 -5.91
N ILE A 135 -4.41 -22.63 -6.46
CA ILE A 135 -4.76 -21.64 -7.47
C ILE A 135 -4.27 -22.14 -8.84
N ASP A 136 -5.13 -22.08 -9.84
CA ASP A 136 -4.76 -22.49 -11.21
C ASP A 136 -4.07 -21.34 -11.96
N ASP A 137 -4.52 -20.10 -11.76
CA ASP A 137 -3.99 -18.92 -12.44
C ASP A 137 -4.13 -17.65 -11.60
N VAL A 138 -3.26 -16.67 -11.84
CA VAL A 138 -3.26 -15.35 -11.18
C VAL A 138 -2.97 -14.28 -12.22
N GLU A 139 -3.87 -13.31 -12.31
CA GLU A 139 -3.75 -12.16 -13.20
C GLU A 139 -3.67 -10.88 -12.38
N TRP A 140 -2.69 -10.02 -12.69
CA TRP A 140 -2.56 -8.71 -12.08
C TRP A 140 -3.06 -7.64 -13.05
N THR A 141 -4.09 -6.90 -12.63
CA THR A 141 -4.65 -5.80 -13.41
C THR A 141 -4.62 -4.53 -12.53
N PRO A 142 -3.51 -3.79 -12.50
CA PRO A 142 -3.43 -2.57 -11.70
C PRO A 142 -4.43 -1.55 -12.26
N SER A 143 -5.35 -1.07 -11.42
CA SER A 143 -6.27 0.00 -11.80
C SER A 143 -6.32 1.08 -10.73
N VAL A 144 -6.23 2.31 -11.19
CA VAL A 144 -6.47 3.54 -10.43
C VAL A 144 -7.54 4.39 -11.12
N GLU A 145 -8.42 3.76 -11.90
CA GLU A 145 -9.56 4.44 -12.52
C GLU A 145 -10.70 4.62 -11.51
N GLY A 146 -11.39 5.76 -11.59
CA GLY A 146 -12.57 6.05 -10.76
C GLY A 146 -12.27 6.30 -9.27
N VAL A 147 -10.99 6.45 -8.90
CA VAL A 147 -10.58 6.85 -7.56
C VAL A 147 -10.34 8.36 -7.50
N GLU A 148 -10.89 8.99 -6.46
CA GLU A 148 -10.52 10.33 -6.03
C GLU A 148 -9.50 10.22 -4.90
N PHE A 149 -8.63 11.22 -4.75
CA PHE A 149 -7.74 11.27 -3.59
C PHE A 149 -8.57 11.42 -2.31
N ALA A 150 -8.64 10.36 -1.50
CA ALA A 150 -9.27 10.38 -0.18
C ALA A 150 -8.28 10.85 0.90
N LEU A 151 -7.73 12.05 0.73
CA LEU A 151 -6.86 12.65 1.73
C LEU A 151 -7.68 12.91 3.00
N THR A 152 -7.14 12.56 4.16
CA THR A 152 -7.82 12.76 5.45
C THR A 152 -7.17 13.92 6.21
N CYS A 153 -7.99 14.85 6.71
CA CYS A 153 -7.53 15.99 7.47
C CYS A 153 -6.91 15.54 8.80
N ALA A 154 -5.64 15.86 9.02
CA ALA A 154 -4.90 15.48 10.23
C ALA A 154 -5.43 16.12 11.53
N GLU A 155 -6.30 17.13 11.42
CA GLU A 155 -6.94 17.78 12.57
C GLU A 155 -8.37 17.30 12.83
N CYS A 156 -9.21 17.20 11.79
CA CYS A 156 -10.65 16.94 11.95
C CYS A 156 -11.14 15.64 11.32
N SER A 157 -10.26 14.87 10.66
CA SER A 157 -10.58 13.61 9.97
C SER A 157 -11.57 13.71 8.80
N ASN A 158 -11.98 14.91 8.38
CA ASN A 158 -12.76 15.08 7.15
C ASN A 158 -11.89 14.84 5.92
N THR A 159 -12.53 14.46 4.81
CA THR A 159 -11.87 14.41 3.50
C THR A 159 -11.35 15.80 3.13
N VAL A 160 -10.13 15.83 2.60
CA VAL A 160 -9.47 17.03 2.07
C VAL A 160 -9.66 17.00 0.57
N ASP A 161 -10.35 18.01 0.05
CA ASP A 161 -10.52 18.22 -1.38
C ASP A 161 -9.31 18.95 -1.97
N ASN A 162 -9.41 19.31 -3.25
CA ASN A 162 -8.40 20.05 -4.00
C ASN A 162 -8.18 21.49 -3.53
N GLU A 163 -8.93 22.01 -2.55
CA GLU A 163 -8.74 23.33 -1.92
C GLU A 163 -8.06 23.25 -0.54
N GLY A 164 -7.72 22.05 -0.09
CA GLY A 164 -7.03 21.81 1.19
C GLY A 164 -5.67 22.48 1.35
N GLU A 165 -5.11 22.36 2.54
CA GLU A 165 -3.74 22.78 2.86
C GLU A 165 -2.86 21.56 3.08
N THR A 166 -1.58 21.67 2.69
CA THR A 166 -0.59 20.61 2.92
C THR A 166 0.67 21.22 3.50
N THR A 167 1.18 20.63 4.59
CA THR A 167 2.42 21.05 5.24
C THR A 167 3.32 19.86 5.58
N ARG A 168 4.60 20.11 5.84
CA ARG A 168 5.55 19.09 6.30
C ARG A 168 6.04 19.44 7.71
N ILE A 169 5.87 18.52 8.65
CA ILE A 169 6.30 18.66 10.05
C ILE A 169 7.10 17.40 10.40
N ASP A 170 8.33 17.55 10.90
CA ASP A 170 9.27 16.47 11.21
C ASP A 170 9.47 15.40 10.13
N GLY A 171 9.42 15.83 8.87
CA GLY A 171 9.62 14.96 7.70
C GLY A 171 8.34 14.27 7.21
N GLU A 172 7.27 14.25 8.02
CA GLU A 172 5.97 13.73 7.62
C GLU A 172 5.11 14.80 6.94
N ILE A 173 4.32 14.38 5.95
CA ILE A 173 3.39 15.25 5.22
C ILE A 173 2.00 15.14 5.86
N TYR A 174 1.41 16.30 6.18
CA TYR A 174 0.07 16.41 6.74
C TYR A 174 -0.85 17.20 5.81
N HIS A 175 -2.09 16.73 5.66
CA HIS A 175 -3.13 17.37 4.86
C HIS A 175 -4.24 17.93 5.76
N PHE A 176 -4.84 19.06 5.37
CA PHE A 176 -5.87 19.74 6.12
C PHE A 176 -6.98 20.22 5.21
N CYS A 177 -8.24 20.10 5.62
CA CYS A 177 -9.37 20.52 4.80
C CYS A 177 -9.51 22.05 4.68
N CYS A 178 -8.79 22.84 5.49
CA CYS A 178 -8.80 24.30 5.43
C CYS A 178 -7.65 24.92 6.25
N PRO A 179 -7.31 26.21 6.03
CA PRO A 179 -6.27 26.93 6.79
C PRO A 179 -6.46 26.92 8.31
N SER A 180 -7.70 26.88 8.78
CA SER A 180 -7.99 26.84 10.22
C SER A 180 -7.60 25.52 10.87
N CYS A 181 -7.73 24.39 10.15
CA CYS A 181 -7.30 23.09 10.64
C CYS A 181 -5.77 23.00 10.71
N LEU A 182 -5.07 23.52 9.70
CA LEU A 182 -3.61 23.63 9.70
C LEU A 182 -3.13 24.44 10.92
N ALA A 183 -3.67 25.65 11.12
CA ALA A 183 -3.25 26.51 12.22
C ALA A 183 -3.46 25.85 13.61
N ARG A 184 -4.59 25.16 13.80
CA ARG A 184 -4.87 24.43 15.04
C ARG A 184 -3.91 23.28 15.27
N PHE A 185 -3.59 22.53 14.21
CA PHE A 185 -2.65 21.42 14.28
C PHE A 185 -1.24 21.91 14.62
N GLU A 186 -0.75 22.95 13.94
CA GLU A 186 0.57 23.53 14.21
C GLU A 186 0.70 24.06 15.64
N GLU A 187 -0.36 24.68 16.17
CA GLU A 187 -0.38 25.15 17.55
C GLU A 187 -0.37 23.97 18.54
N ARG A 188 -1.13 22.90 18.27
CA ARG A 188 -1.09 21.68 19.08
C ARG A 188 0.29 21.03 19.05
N TYR A 189 0.90 20.95 17.87
CA TYR A 189 2.22 20.36 17.67
C TYR A 189 3.30 21.11 18.47
N ARG A 190 3.35 22.45 18.35
CA ARG A 190 4.29 23.29 19.11
C ARG A 190 4.16 23.10 20.62
N ARG A 191 2.94 23.00 21.16
CA ARG A 191 2.74 22.76 22.60
C ARG A 191 3.28 21.40 23.06
N LEU A 192 3.26 20.39 22.18
CA LEU A 192 3.81 19.07 22.49
C LEU A 192 5.35 19.09 22.46
N GLU A 193 5.94 19.82 21.51
CA GLU A 193 7.40 20.03 21.44
C GLU A 193 7.94 20.85 22.62
N GLU A 194 7.23 21.92 23.03
CA GLU A 194 7.62 22.78 24.15
C GLU A 194 7.42 22.12 25.53
N GLY A 195 6.63 21.05 25.59
CA GLY A 195 6.33 20.28 26.80
C GLY A 195 7.14 18.99 26.96
N ALA A 196 8.02 18.67 26.01
CA ALA A 196 8.85 17.46 25.97
C ALA A 196 10.28 17.68 26.49
#